data_AF-A0A0B8QGT7-F1
#
_entry.id   AF-A0A0B8QGT7-F1
#
_cell.length_a   1.000
_cell.length_b   1.000
_cell.length_c   1.000
_cell.angle_alpha   90.00
_cell.angle_beta   90.00
_cell.angle_gamma   90.00
#
_symmetry.space_group_name_H-M   'P 1'
#
loop_
_entity.id
_entity.type
_entity.pdbx_description
1 polymer ?
#
loop_
_entity_poly.entity_id
_entity_poly.type
_entity_poly.pdbx_seq_one_letter_code
_entity_poly.pdbx_strand_id
1 'polypeptide(L)' 'MPILIPVADLTGMSRQLMITAFQVGDGLTNLIVPTSGGTLAMLALGGVSYERWLKAILPFMLFVYALCWVALFIGQMIGY' A
#
# COMPACT_ATOMS: atom_id res chain seq x y z
N MET A 1 8.51 0.11 -11.92
CA MET A 1 9.24 1.40 -12.08
C MET A 1 9.32 1.90 -13.53
N PRO A 2 9.87 1.18 -14.52
CA PRO A 2 10.04 1.72 -15.89
C PRO A 2 8.73 2.08 -16.59
N ILE A 3 7.61 1.47 -16.19
CA ILE A 3 6.26 1.79 -16.71
C ILE A 3 5.63 2.98 -15.96
N LEU A 4 5.96 3.17 -14.68
CA LEU A 4 5.37 4.22 -13.85
C LEU A 4 5.97 5.61 -14.15
N ILE A 5 7.23 5.65 -14.59
CA ILE A 5 7.92 6.91 -14.92
C ILE A 5 7.23 7.62 -16.11
N PRO A 6 6.98 6.97 -17.26
CA PRO A 6 6.22 7.58 -18.35
C PRO A 6 4.82 8.04 -17.92
N VAL A 7 4.16 7.30 -17.01
CA VAL A 7 2.84 7.67 -16.49
C VAL A 7 2.91 8.94 -15.64
N ALA A 8 3.93 9.08 -14.80
CA ALA A 8 4.17 10.30 -14.04
C ALA A 8 4.40 11.50 -14.98
N ASP A 9 5.25 11.32 -15.99
CA ASP A 9 5.56 12.37 -16.97
C ASP A 9 4.30 12.78 -17.79
N LEU A 10 3.42 11.84 -18.14
CA LEU A 10 2.16 12.12 -18.85
C LEU A 10 1.08 12.78 -17.98
N THR A 11 1.07 12.49 -16.68
CA THR A 11 0.08 13.02 -15.72
C THR A 11 0.52 14.34 -15.08
N GLY A 12 1.76 14.79 -15.37
CA GLY A 12 2.34 15.98 -14.76
C GLY A 12 2.66 15.80 -13.26
N MET A 13 2.70 14.55 -12.78
CA MET A 13 3.09 14.22 -11.41
C MET A 13 4.60 14.06 -11.31
N SER A 14 5.18 14.34 -10.15
CA SER A 14 6.58 14.02 -9.93
C SER A 14 6.80 12.51 -9.93
N ARG A 15 8.00 12.09 -10.36
CA ARG A 15 8.39 10.68 -10.34
C ARG A 15 8.48 10.19 -8.90
N GLN A 16 8.97 11.02 -7.97
CA GLN A 16 9.09 10.69 -6.56
C GLN A 16 7.72 10.37 -5.96
N LEU A 17 6.72 11.22 -6.19
CA LEU A 17 5.37 11.02 -5.69
C LEU A 17 4.74 9.74 -6.25
N MET A 18 4.94 9.46 -7.54
CA MET A 18 4.49 8.21 -8.16
C MET A 18 5.13 6.97 -7.53
N ILE A 19 6.43 7.04 -7.22
CA ILE A 19 7.16 5.95 -6.57
C ILE A 19 6.63 5.73 -5.15
N THR A 20 6.43 6.80 -4.39
CA THR A 20 5.88 6.72 -3.03
C THR A 20 4.46 6.15 -3.05
N ALA A 21 3.61 6.59 -3.99
CA ALA A 21 2.27 6.05 -4.16
C ALA A 21 2.28 4.54 -4.44
N PHE A 22 3.21 4.08 -5.28
CA PHE A 22 3.40 2.66 -5.55
C PHE A 22 3.86 1.89 -4.30
N GLN A 23 4.85 2.40 -3.56
CA GLN A 23 5.36 1.74 -2.36
C GLN A 23 4.31 1.61 -1.26
N VAL A 24 3.49 2.64 -1.06
CA VAL A 24 2.34 2.60 -0.15
C VAL A 24 1.36 1.53 -0.56
N GLY A 25 1.02 1.46 -1.86
CA GLY A 25 0.08 0.46 -2.38
C GLY A 25 0.59 -0.98 -2.21
N ASP A 26 1.85 -1.22 -2.55
CA ASP A 26 2.48 -2.54 -2.47
C ASP A 26 2.66 -2.99 -1.00
N GLY A 27 3.17 -2.11 -0.13
CA GLY A 27 3.42 -2.43 1.27
C GLY A 27 2.15 -2.82 2.04
N LEU A 28 1.06 -2.08 1.84
CA LEU A 28 -0.20 -2.32 2.55
C LEU A 28 -0.93 -3.57 2.05
N THR A 29 -0.93 -3.82 0.74
CA THR A 29 -1.61 -5.00 0.16
C THR A 29 -0.95 -6.32 0.58
N ASN A 30 0.37 -6.34 0.82
CA ASN A 30 1.07 -7.53 1.30
C ASN A 30 0.55 -8.09 2.65
N LEU A 31 -0.15 -7.27 3.44
CA LEU A 31 -0.79 -7.69 4.70
C LEU A 31 -2.10 -8.46 4.51
N ILE A 32 -2.73 -8.34 3.34
CA ILE A 32 -4.01 -8.98 3.03
C ILE A 32 -3.90 -10.01 1.92
N VAL A 33 -2.90 -9.95 1.03
CA VAL A 33 -2.83 -10.85 -0.13
C VAL A 33 -2.66 -12.31 0.34
N PRO A 34 -3.56 -13.23 -0.05
CA PRO A 34 -3.53 -14.63 0.42
C PRO A 34 -2.38 -15.44 -0.19
N THR A 35 -1.66 -14.89 -1.17
CA THR A 35 -0.45 -15.48 -1.75
C THR A 35 0.84 -14.93 -1.12
N SER A 36 0.74 -14.03 -0.14
CA SER A 36 1.89 -13.52 0.61
C SER A 36 2.41 -14.59 1.57
N GLY A 37 3.48 -15.29 1.15
CA GLY A 37 4.10 -16.34 1.94
C GLY A 37 4.59 -15.86 3.32
N GLY A 38 5.07 -14.62 3.41
CA GLY A 38 5.51 -14.02 4.68
C GLY A 38 4.36 -13.84 5.67
N THR A 39 3.24 -13.28 5.21
CA THR A 39 2.04 -13.08 6.04
C THR A 39 1.47 -14.42 6.49
N LEU A 40 1.32 -15.39 5.59
CA LEU A 40 0.82 -16.72 5.94
C LEU A 40 1.74 -17.47 6.90
N ALA A 41 3.06 -17.38 6.73
CA ALA A 41 4.02 -18.01 7.64
C ALA A 41 3.91 -17.43 9.07
N MET A 42 3.79 -16.10 9.21
CA MET A 42 3.60 -15.46 10.51
C MET A 42 2.27 -15.85 11.17
N LEU A 43 1.20 -15.95 10.40
CA LEU A 43 -0.11 -16.40 10.90
C LEU A 43 -0.09 -17.87 11.36
N ALA A 44 0.63 -18.73 10.63
CA ALA A 44 0.82 -20.13 11.01
C ALA A 44 1.59 -20.26 12.33
N LEU A 45 2.66 -19.48 12.52
CA LEU A 45 3.40 -19.42 13.78
C LEU A 45 2.55 -18.90 14.94
N GLY A 46 1.66 -17.95 14.68
CA GLY A 46 0.74 -17.39 15.67
C GLY A 46 -0.52 -18.24 15.93
N GLY A 47 -0.74 -19.32 15.19
CA GLY A 47 -1.97 -20.13 15.29
C GLY A 47 -3.25 -19.38 14.88
N VAL A 48 -3.13 -18.33 14.08
CA VAL A 48 -4.27 -17.48 13.66
C VAL A 48 -4.71 -17.88 12.25
N SER A 49 -6.00 -18.14 12.06
CA SER A 49 -6.52 -18.38 10.72
C SER A 49 -6.54 -17.08 9.90
N TYR A 50 -6.24 -17.19 8.61
CA TYR A 50 -6.22 -16.04 7.69
C TYR A 50 -7.56 -15.26 7.69
N GLU A 51 -8.70 -15.94 7.80
CA GLU A 51 -10.01 -15.28 7.88
C GLU A 51 -10.14 -14.37 9.12
N ARG A 52 -9.64 -14.83 10.28
CA ARG A 52 -9.64 -14.03 11.52
C ARG A 52 -8.69 -12.85 11.41
N TRP A 53 -7.51 -13.07 10.82
CA TRP A 53 -6.56 -12.01 10.53
C TRP A 53 -7.16 -10.94 9.63
N LEU A 54 -7.80 -11.34 8.53
CA LEU A 54 -8.40 -10.41 7.58
C LEU A 54 -9.43 -9.50 8.28
N LYS A 55 -10.33 -10.08 9.08
CA LYS A 55 -11.33 -9.30 9.84
C LYS A 55 -10.70 -8.32 10.84
N ALA A 56 -9.56 -8.67 11.42
CA ALA A 56 -8.84 -7.82 12.36
C ALA A 56 -8.05 -6.70 11.69
N ILE A 57 -7.36 -7.00 10.58
CA ILE A 57 -6.46 -6.04 9.92
C ILE A 57 -7.22 -5.07 9.00
N LEU A 58 -8.35 -5.48 8.42
CA LEU A 58 -9.11 -4.67 7.45
C LEU A 58 -9.50 -3.27 7.97
N PRO A 59 -10.07 -3.08 9.18
CA PRO A 59 -10.40 -1.73 9.66
C PRO A 59 -9.15 -0.86 9.86
N PHE A 60 -8.05 -1.44 10.34
CA PHE A 60 -6.77 -0.74 10.47
C PHE A 60 -6.21 -0.35 9.10
N MET A 61 -6.26 -1.28 8.14
CA MET A 61 -5.77 -1.07 6.78
C MET A 61 -6.55 0.05 6.09
N LEU A 62 -7.88 0.10 6.23
CA LEU A 62 -8.71 1.19 5.70
C LEU A 62 -8.32 2.55 6.27
N PHE A 63 -8.09 2.62 7.59
CA PHE A 63 -7.64 3.84 8.24
C PHE A 63 -6.27 4.31 7.71
N VAL A 64 -5.31 3.40 7.59
CA VAL A 64 -3.97 3.72 7.08
C VAL A 64 -4.03 4.11 5.60
N TYR A 65 -4.84 3.43 4.79
CA TYR A 65 -5.06 3.80 3.38
C TYR A 65 -5.58 5.23 3.25
N ALA A 66 -6.58 5.61 4.06
CA ALA A 66 -7.10 6.96 4.06
C ALA A 66 -6.01 7.99 4.42
N LEU A 67 -5.19 7.70 5.44
CA LEU A 67 -4.09 8.57 5.83
C LEU A 67 -3.05 8.72 4.70
N CYS A 68 -2.68 7.62 4.06
CA CYS A 68 -1.73 7.65 2.95
C CYS A 68 -2.27 8.41 1.74
N TRP A 69 -3.55 8.28 1.40
CA TRP A 69 -4.17 9.06 0.33
C TRP A 69 -4.16 10.55 0.63
N VAL A 70 -4.48 10.94 1.87
CA VAL A 70 -4.38 12.35 2.29
C VAL A 70 -2.94 12.86 2.16
N ALA A 71 -1.96 12.08 2.62
CA ALA A 71 -0.55 12.45 2.52
C ALA A 71 -0.09 12.60 1.06
N LEU A 72 -0.48 11.68 0.17
CA LEU A 72 -0.16 11.74 -1.26
C LEU A 72 -0.83 12.95 -1.94
N PHE A 73 -2.07 13.27 -1.57
CA PHE A 73 -2.77 14.43 -2.09
C PHE A 73 -2.09 15.74 -1.66
N ILE A 74 -1.68 15.83 -0.40
CA ILE A 74 -0.89 16.97 0.10
C ILE A 74 0.45 17.04 -0.65
N GLY A 75 1.13 15.90 -0.85
CA GLY A 75 2.36 15.79 -1.62
C GLY A 75 2.23 16.35 -3.04
N GLN A 76 1.14 16.00 -3.73
CA GLN A 76 0.84 16.55 -5.05
C GLN A 76 0.66 18.08 -5.01
N MET A 77 -0.07 18.59 -4.02
CA MET A 77 -0.38 20.03 -3.90
C MET A 77 0.86 20.89 -3.61
N ILE A 78 1.86 20.35 -2.91
CA ILE A 78 3.12 21.04 -2.63
C ILE A 78 4.17 20.88 -3.73
N GLY A 79 3.87 20.13 -4.79
CA GLY A 79 4.79 19.86 -5.89
C GLY A 79 5.96 18.96 -5.51
N TYR A 80 5.77 18.08 -4.52
CA TYR A 80 6.69 16.96 -4.28
C TYR A 80 6.66 16.01 -5.47
#